data_AF-A0A961BPA0-F1
#
_entry.id   AF-A0A961BPA0-F1
#
_cell.length_a   1.000
_cell.length_b   1.000
_cell.length_c   1.000
_cell.angle_alpha   90.00
_cell.angle_beta   90.00
_cell.angle_gamma   90.00
#
_symmetry.space_group_name_H-M   'P 1'
#
loop_
_entity.id
_entity.type
_entity.pdbx_description
1 polymer ?
#
loop_
_entity_poly.entity_id
_entity_poly.type
_entity_poly.pdbx_seq_one_letter_code
_entity_poly.pdbx_strand_id
1 'polypeptide(L)'
;MVHGTTITAGSLKSSTATRRITIEVRENTPFLPKVAFVVISFASLAGVAFTSRHLGVTGWEMPYRWLTLWVWGLVLGFESWRVVYLRRRERGLHPTPTGRYVAASVDRARTVERFLGIGLVVIAPAPWVFGYVGSPGTAWVLTVVSVLSSALLIAGPACRHTRMVVLGSALIAALAWGAASTGGFRGVDTAVRVLHLAAFGLWLGGALWNLSVAVPTGRAHPNFDAVVAGARQLQRFRWVVRFALPTIILTGLIQADVYRHLPVSWWTTFPGVLIPIKVGLIIALIVIFITCPLYRQCSPVAGVCNIDDVDDGADT
;
A
#
# COMPACT_ATOMS: atom_id res chain seq x y z
N MET A 1 7.84 10.99 28.64
CA MET A 1 8.83 9.92 28.90
C MET A 1 8.35 8.67 28.19
N VAL A 2 9.13 8.11 27.26
CA VAL A 2 8.80 6.87 26.55
C VAL A 2 9.44 5.74 27.36
N HIS A 3 8.66 4.80 27.87
CA HIS A 3 9.20 3.55 28.42
C HIS A 3 9.60 2.66 27.23
N GLY A 4 10.91 2.51 27.01
CA GLY A 4 11.49 1.60 26.03
C GLY A 4 12.09 0.39 26.75
N THR A 5 11.77 -0.82 26.28
CA THR A 5 12.48 -2.01 26.72
C THR A 5 13.84 -2.06 26.00
N THR A 6 14.93 -2.00 26.78
CA THR A 6 16.29 -2.04 26.25
C THR A 6 16.74 -3.50 26.12
N ILE A 7 17.03 -3.95 24.90
CA ILE A 7 17.56 -5.31 24.65
C ILE A 7 18.97 -5.18 24.06
N THR A 8 19.94 -5.74 24.76
CA THR A 8 21.34 -5.79 24.31
C THR A 8 21.48 -6.85 23.22
N ALA A 9 21.70 -6.45 21.97
CA ALA A 9 21.69 -7.37 20.83
C ALA A 9 23.05 -7.39 20.11
N GLY A 10 23.91 -8.33 20.53
CA GLY A 10 25.07 -8.75 19.76
C GLY A 10 26.31 -7.84 19.81
N SER A 11 27.45 -8.45 19.46
CA SER A 11 28.77 -7.84 19.39
C SER A 11 29.24 -7.95 17.94
N LEU A 12 29.41 -6.83 17.24
CA LEU A 12 30.16 -6.81 15.99
C LEU A 12 31.65 -6.86 16.34
N LYS A 13 32.36 -7.89 15.84
CA LYS A 13 33.82 -7.94 15.90
C LYS A 13 34.38 -7.07 14.78
N SER A 14 34.61 -5.78 15.07
CA SER A 14 35.61 -4.98 14.35
C SER A 14 36.97 -5.24 14.99
N SER A 15 38.05 -5.17 14.20
CA SER A 15 39.40 -5.59 14.59
C SER A 15 40.01 -4.83 15.78
N THR A 16 39.37 -3.77 16.29
CA THR A 16 39.92 -2.97 17.39
C THR A 16 38.94 -2.50 18.49
N ALA A 17 37.62 -2.72 18.41
CA ALA A 17 36.73 -2.50 19.55
C ALA A 17 35.38 -3.20 19.38
N THR A 18 34.97 -3.98 20.40
CA THR A 18 33.62 -4.55 20.46
C THR A 18 32.59 -3.45 20.74
N ARG A 19 32.05 -2.80 19.70
CA ARG A 19 30.91 -1.89 19.85
C ARG A 19 29.65 -2.71 20.16
N ARG A 20 29.12 -2.55 21.37
CA ARG A 20 27.86 -3.15 21.81
C ARG A 20 26.71 -2.32 21.22
N ILE A 21 25.99 -2.89 20.25
CA ILE A 21 24.79 -2.24 19.69
C ILE A 21 23.61 -2.51 20.61
N THR A 22 23.04 -1.44 21.15
CA THR A 22 21.82 -1.51 21.96
C THR A 22 20.61 -1.23 21.07
N ILE A 23 19.67 -2.17 21.04
CA ILE A 23 18.41 -2.08 20.29
C ILE A 23 17.33 -1.67 21.28
N GLU A 24 16.82 -0.44 21.17
CA GLU A 24 15.70 0.02 21.98
C GLU A 24 14.41 -0.07 21.16
N VAL A 25 13.46 -0.90 21.60
CA VAL A 25 12.18 -1.07 20.88
C VAL A 25 11.18 -0.02 21.37
N ARG A 26 10.66 0.79 20.45
CA ARG A 26 9.55 1.70 20.76
C ARG A 26 8.21 0.96 20.76
N GLU A 27 7.50 1.02 21.88
CA GLU A 27 6.20 0.36 22.04
C GLU A 27 5.08 1.02 21.21
N ASN A 28 5.09 2.35 21.08
CA ASN A 28 4.04 3.08 20.37
C ASN A 28 4.24 3.02 18.85
N THR A 29 3.23 2.56 18.11
CA THR A 29 3.25 2.61 16.63
C THR A 29 3.27 4.06 16.18
N PRO A 30 4.06 4.41 15.13
CA PRO A 30 4.09 5.78 14.64
C PRO A 30 2.69 6.20 14.20
N PHE A 31 2.21 7.34 14.72
CA PHE A 31 0.86 7.86 14.48
C PHE A 31 0.69 8.42 13.05
N LEU A 32 1.71 9.13 12.56
CA LEU A 32 1.67 9.83 11.26
C LEU A 32 1.39 8.90 10.06
N PRO A 33 1.97 7.69 9.95
CA PRO A 33 1.60 6.75 8.90
C PRO A 33 0.13 6.32 8.91
N LYS A 34 -0.50 6.23 10.09
CA LYS A 34 -1.94 5.94 10.19
C LYS A 34 -2.77 7.12 9.69
N VAL A 35 -2.38 8.33 10.06
CA VAL A 35 -3.02 9.57 9.55
C VAL A 35 -2.89 9.63 8.03
N ALA A 36 -1.71 9.37 7.47
CA ALA A 36 -1.51 9.34 6.02
C ALA A 36 -2.42 8.30 5.33
N PHE A 37 -2.57 7.11 5.92
CA PHE A 37 -3.47 6.06 5.42
C PHE A 37 -4.96 6.48 5.43
N VAL A 38 -5.36 7.29 6.41
CA VAL A 38 -6.73 7.84 6.47
C VAL A 38 -6.91 8.94 5.44
N VAL A 39 -5.99 9.90 5.38
CA VAL A 39 -6.06 11.06 4.46
C VAL A 39 -6.14 10.61 3.00
N ILE A 40 -5.30 9.66 2.58
CA ILE A 40 -5.34 9.12 1.21
C ILE A 40 -6.65 8.35 0.92
N SER A 41 -7.26 7.72 1.92
CA SER A 41 -8.51 7.00 1.77
C SER A 41 -9.65 7.98 1.51
N PHE A 42 -9.69 9.10 2.25
CA PHE A 42 -10.59 10.21 1.94
C PHE A 42 -10.32 10.87 0.58
N ALA A 43 -9.05 11.06 0.21
CA ALA A 43 -8.70 11.59 -1.12
C ALA A 43 -9.18 10.66 -2.25
N SER A 44 -9.12 9.34 -2.04
CA SER A 44 -9.64 8.35 -2.97
C SER A 44 -11.17 8.36 -3.03
N LEU A 45 -11.85 8.52 -1.89
CA LEU A 45 -13.31 8.66 -1.81
C LEU A 45 -13.77 9.91 -2.56
N ALA A 46 -13.11 11.05 -2.38
CA ALA A 46 -13.41 12.27 -3.14
C ALA A 46 -13.26 12.05 -4.66
N GLY A 47 -12.21 11.33 -5.09
CA GLY A 47 -12.02 10.97 -6.49
C GLY A 47 -13.09 10.01 -7.03
N VAL A 48 -13.55 9.06 -6.23
CA VAL A 48 -14.65 8.16 -6.60
C VAL A 48 -15.97 8.92 -6.65
N ALA A 49 -16.28 9.74 -5.65
CA ALA A 49 -17.49 10.57 -5.63
C ALA A 49 -17.58 11.48 -6.85
N PHE A 50 -16.46 12.08 -7.26
CA PHE A 50 -16.37 12.87 -8.48
C PHE A 50 -16.65 12.02 -9.74
N THR A 51 -15.91 10.93 -9.92
CA THR A 51 -16.03 10.08 -11.13
C THR A 51 -17.34 9.29 -11.21
N SER A 52 -17.95 8.95 -10.08
CA SER A 52 -19.21 8.21 -10.02
C SER A 52 -20.34 8.98 -10.69
N ARG A 53 -20.40 10.31 -10.55
CA ARG A 53 -21.42 11.14 -11.20
C ARG A 53 -21.36 11.06 -12.72
N HIS A 54 -20.15 11.07 -13.29
CA HIS A 54 -19.96 10.91 -14.73
C HIS A 54 -20.34 9.52 -15.25
N LEU A 55 -20.30 8.51 -14.37
CA LEU A 55 -20.66 7.13 -14.68
C LEU A 55 -22.12 6.79 -14.34
N GLY A 56 -22.94 7.78 -13.97
CA GLY A 56 -24.34 7.58 -13.56
C GLY A 56 -24.53 6.90 -12.20
N VAL A 57 -23.45 6.74 -11.42
CA VAL A 57 -23.46 6.07 -10.11
C VAL A 57 -23.82 7.06 -9.02
N THR A 58 -24.90 6.80 -8.28
CA THR A 58 -25.44 7.72 -7.25
C THR A 58 -25.87 7.00 -5.97
N GLY A 59 -26.26 7.75 -4.93
CA GLY A 59 -26.74 7.20 -3.67
C GLY A 59 -25.73 6.25 -3.00
N TRP A 60 -26.20 5.05 -2.62
CA TRP A 60 -25.41 4.01 -1.95
C TRP A 60 -24.39 3.33 -2.88
N GLU A 61 -24.59 3.39 -4.18
CA GLU A 61 -23.67 2.78 -5.16
C GLU A 61 -22.32 3.50 -5.17
N MET A 62 -22.30 4.80 -4.84
CA MET A 62 -21.07 5.60 -4.77
C MET A 62 -20.09 5.07 -3.70
N PRO A 63 -20.47 4.97 -2.40
CA PRO A 63 -19.58 4.40 -1.40
C PRO A 63 -19.31 2.91 -1.66
N TYR A 64 -20.23 2.17 -2.28
CA TYR A 64 -19.98 0.79 -2.67
C TYR A 64 -18.90 0.68 -3.75
N ARG A 65 -18.94 1.53 -4.78
CA ARG A 65 -17.90 1.63 -5.82
C ARG A 65 -16.56 2.03 -5.22
N TRP A 66 -16.55 2.95 -4.26
CA TRP A 66 -15.33 3.32 -3.55
C TRP A 66 -14.75 2.11 -2.82
N LEU A 67 -15.57 1.40 -2.05
CA LEU A 67 -15.16 0.19 -1.35
C LEU A 67 -14.61 -0.87 -2.32
N THR A 68 -15.26 -1.09 -3.46
CA THR A 68 -14.81 -2.02 -4.51
C THR A 68 -13.40 -1.69 -5.00
N LEU A 69 -13.16 -0.44 -5.42
CA LEU A 69 -11.85 -0.02 -5.91
C LEU A 69 -10.79 0.01 -4.81
N TRP A 70 -11.19 0.37 -3.59
CA TRP A 70 -10.30 0.45 -2.43
C TRP A 70 -9.84 -0.94 -1.98
N VAL A 71 -10.75 -1.93 -1.87
CA VAL A 71 -10.40 -3.32 -1.55
C VAL A 71 -9.49 -3.93 -2.61
N TRP A 72 -9.81 -3.76 -3.90
CA TRP A 72 -8.92 -4.24 -4.97
C TRP A 72 -7.54 -3.54 -4.95
N GLY A 73 -7.50 -2.24 -4.66
CA GLY A 73 -6.25 -1.50 -4.45
C GLY A 73 -5.42 -2.06 -3.30
N LEU A 74 -6.06 -2.39 -2.17
CA LEU A 74 -5.40 -3.03 -1.04
C LEU A 74 -4.84 -4.41 -1.40
N VAL A 75 -5.64 -5.27 -2.04
CA VAL A 75 -5.19 -6.61 -2.46
C VAL A 75 -4.01 -6.51 -3.42
N LEU A 76 -4.12 -5.66 -4.46
CA LEU A 76 -3.07 -5.45 -5.45
C LEU A 76 -1.75 -5.02 -4.78
N GLY A 77 -1.79 -4.00 -3.93
CA GLY A 77 -0.60 -3.54 -3.24
C GLY A 77 -0.09 -4.56 -2.25
N PHE A 78 -0.93 -5.04 -1.34
CA PHE A 78 -0.52 -5.93 -0.25
C PHE A 78 0.15 -7.21 -0.77
N GLU A 79 -0.42 -7.83 -1.81
CA GLU A 79 0.18 -9.01 -2.44
C GLU A 79 1.46 -8.68 -3.21
N SER A 80 1.54 -7.50 -3.85
CA SER A 80 2.80 -7.04 -4.44
C SER A 80 3.90 -6.97 -3.38
N TRP A 81 3.59 -6.43 -2.19
CA TRP A 81 4.54 -6.33 -1.08
C TRP A 81 4.95 -7.69 -0.53
N ARG A 82 4.01 -8.62 -0.42
CA ARG A 82 4.26 -10.00 0.03
C ARG A 82 5.11 -10.80 -0.96
N VAL A 83 4.80 -10.73 -2.25
CA VAL A 83 5.32 -11.66 -3.26
C VAL A 83 6.56 -11.14 -3.97
N VAL A 84 6.63 -9.82 -4.19
CA VAL A 84 7.68 -9.16 -4.97
C VAL A 84 8.68 -8.46 -4.05
N TYR A 85 8.22 -7.66 -3.09
CA TYR A 85 9.12 -6.81 -2.29
C TYR A 85 9.70 -7.49 -1.04
N LEU A 86 8.97 -8.43 -0.42
CA LEU A 86 9.49 -9.20 0.70
C LEU A 86 10.60 -10.15 0.24
N ARG A 87 11.84 -9.85 0.65
CA ARG A 87 13.00 -10.69 0.34
C ARG A 87 13.16 -11.80 1.37
N ARG A 88 13.36 -13.03 0.90
CA ARG A 88 13.67 -14.19 1.75
C ARG A 88 15.09 -14.18 2.29
N ARG A 89 15.99 -13.46 1.61
CA ARG A 89 17.40 -13.29 1.97
C ARG A 89 17.79 -11.83 1.76
N GLU A 90 18.58 -11.31 2.67
CA GLU A 90 19.15 -9.97 2.59
C GLU A 90 20.67 -10.09 2.58
N ARG A 91 21.32 -9.34 1.69
CA ARG A 91 22.78 -9.40 1.53
C ARG A 91 23.47 -8.91 2.82
N GLY A 92 24.45 -9.66 3.32
CA GLY A 92 25.19 -9.28 4.52
C GLY A 92 24.46 -9.48 5.84
N LEU A 93 23.28 -10.12 5.85
CA LEU A 93 22.56 -10.47 7.09
C LEU A 93 22.60 -11.97 7.33
N HIS A 94 22.60 -12.38 8.60
CA HIS A 94 22.59 -13.80 8.90
C HIS A 94 21.27 -14.47 8.44
N PRO A 95 21.34 -15.68 7.82
CA PRO A 95 20.15 -16.35 7.29
C PRO A 95 19.12 -16.72 8.36
N THR A 96 19.54 -17.13 9.55
CA THR A 96 18.63 -17.65 10.58
C THR A 96 17.74 -16.57 11.21
N PRO A 97 18.28 -15.43 11.70
CA PRO A 97 17.43 -14.38 12.26
C PRO A 97 16.55 -13.71 11.18
N THR A 98 17.10 -13.48 9.99
CA THR A 98 16.35 -12.96 8.84
C THR A 98 15.22 -13.91 8.41
N GLY A 99 15.50 -15.22 8.39
CA GLY A 99 14.50 -16.25 8.07
C GLY A 99 13.33 -16.26 9.05
N ARG A 100 13.60 -16.10 10.36
CA ARG A 100 12.55 -15.97 11.39
C ARG A 100 11.69 -14.72 11.18
N TYR A 101 12.31 -13.57 10.90
CA TYR A 101 11.59 -12.33 10.57
C TYR A 101 10.67 -12.51 9.35
N VAL A 102 11.17 -13.15 8.29
CA VAL A 102 10.38 -13.40 7.08
C VAL A 102 9.23 -14.35 7.36
N ALA A 103 9.46 -15.45 8.09
CA ALA A 103 8.42 -16.40 8.46
C ALA A 103 7.30 -15.72 9.28
N ALA A 104 7.67 -14.96 10.31
CA ALA A 104 6.71 -14.21 11.12
C ALA A 104 5.95 -13.14 10.33
N SER A 105 6.61 -12.50 9.35
CA SER A 105 5.93 -11.56 8.43
C SER A 105 4.88 -12.27 7.57
N VAL A 106 5.20 -13.45 7.04
CA VAL A 106 4.25 -14.26 6.27
C VAL A 106 3.09 -14.74 7.14
N ASP A 107 3.35 -15.19 8.35
CA ASP A 107 2.28 -15.64 9.26
C ASP A 107 1.33 -14.50 9.63
N ARG A 108 1.88 -13.32 9.93
CA ARG A 108 1.06 -12.14 10.23
C ARG A 108 0.27 -11.65 9.01
N ALA A 109 0.85 -11.74 7.82
CA ALA A 109 0.17 -11.40 6.59
C ALA A 109 -1.10 -12.26 6.37
N ARG A 110 -1.13 -13.52 6.79
CA ARG A 110 -2.31 -14.40 6.65
C ARG A 110 -3.54 -13.84 7.36
N THR A 111 -3.38 -13.22 8.52
CA THR A 111 -4.51 -12.61 9.24
C THR A 111 -5.10 -11.45 8.45
N VAL A 112 -4.23 -10.58 7.89
CA VAL A 112 -4.66 -9.46 7.07
C VAL A 112 -5.33 -9.93 5.78
N GLU A 113 -4.77 -10.97 5.15
CA GLU A 113 -5.32 -11.58 3.95
C GLU A 113 -6.74 -12.13 4.13
N ARG A 114 -7.04 -12.74 5.29
CA ARG A 114 -8.41 -13.18 5.58
C ARG A 114 -9.40 -12.00 5.59
N PHE A 115 -9.02 -10.87 6.17
CA PHE A 115 -9.84 -9.66 6.13
C PHE A 115 -10.00 -9.10 4.71
N LEU A 116 -8.92 -9.08 3.93
CA LEU A 116 -8.99 -8.70 2.51
C LEU A 116 -9.88 -9.65 1.70
N GLY A 117 -9.80 -10.96 1.96
CA GLY A 117 -10.65 -11.97 1.36
C GLY A 117 -12.12 -11.79 1.71
N ILE A 118 -12.45 -11.46 2.95
CA ILE A 118 -13.83 -11.10 3.34
C ILE A 118 -14.28 -9.84 2.59
N GLY A 119 -13.42 -8.83 2.48
CA GLY A 119 -13.68 -7.63 1.68
C GLY A 119 -14.01 -7.98 0.22
N LEU A 120 -13.26 -8.90 -0.39
CA LEU A 120 -13.52 -9.40 -1.75
C LEU A 120 -14.87 -10.09 -1.89
N VAL A 121 -15.35 -10.83 -0.88
CA VAL A 121 -16.72 -11.40 -0.89
C VAL A 121 -17.75 -10.28 -0.94
N VAL A 122 -17.60 -9.28 -0.07
CA VAL A 122 -18.55 -8.16 0.03
C VAL A 122 -18.66 -7.38 -1.28
N ILE A 123 -17.56 -7.25 -2.02
CA ILE A 123 -17.53 -6.50 -3.29
C ILE A 123 -17.76 -7.38 -4.53
N ALA A 124 -17.88 -8.70 -4.40
CA ALA A 124 -18.07 -9.61 -5.54
C ALA A 124 -19.35 -9.33 -6.37
N PRO A 125 -20.47 -8.87 -5.78
CA PRO A 125 -21.66 -8.45 -6.54
C PRO A 125 -21.54 -7.11 -7.26
N ALA A 126 -20.54 -6.28 -6.93
CA ALA A 126 -20.39 -4.92 -7.45
C ALA A 126 -20.46 -4.79 -8.99
N PRO A 127 -19.90 -5.71 -9.79
CA PRO A 127 -19.99 -5.62 -11.25
C PRO A 127 -21.41 -5.71 -11.80
N TRP A 128 -22.34 -6.29 -11.05
CA TRP A 128 -23.76 -6.42 -11.42
C TRP A 128 -24.61 -5.24 -10.96
N VAL A 129 -24.09 -4.44 -10.03
CA VAL A 129 -24.74 -3.22 -9.54
C VAL A 129 -24.47 -2.05 -10.46
N PHE A 130 -23.25 -1.94 -10.99
CA PHE A 130 -22.84 -0.75 -11.72
C PHE A 130 -23.18 -0.84 -13.20
N GLY A 131 -24.15 -0.04 -13.66
CA GLY A 131 -24.58 -0.01 -15.07
C GLY A 131 -23.48 0.37 -16.08
N TYR A 132 -22.36 0.98 -15.64
CA TYR A 132 -21.22 1.28 -16.51
C TYR A 132 -20.32 0.06 -16.80
N VAL A 133 -20.54 -1.09 -16.15
CA VAL A 133 -19.87 -2.34 -16.48
C VAL A 133 -20.49 -2.89 -17.77
N GLY A 134 -20.02 -2.36 -18.88
CA GLY A 134 -20.69 -2.42 -20.20
C GLY A 134 -20.84 -3.79 -20.86
N SER A 135 -20.48 -4.91 -20.21
CA SER A 135 -20.79 -6.24 -20.73
C SER A 135 -20.99 -7.28 -19.61
N PRO A 136 -21.90 -8.27 -19.79
CA PRO A 136 -22.04 -9.39 -18.88
C PRO A 136 -20.75 -10.20 -18.71
N GLY A 137 -19.93 -10.29 -19.75
CA GLY A 137 -18.63 -10.97 -19.70
C GLY A 137 -17.67 -10.29 -18.72
N THR A 138 -17.57 -8.95 -18.74
CA THR A 138 -16.77 -8.19 -17.77
C THR A 138 -17.29 -8.38 -16.34
N ALA A 139 -18.61 -8.37 -16.16
CA ALA A 139 -19.22 -8.60 -14.85
C ALA A 139 -18.88 -9.99 -14.30
N TRP A 140 -19.01 -11.04 -15.12
CA TRP A 140 -18.62 -12.41 -14.76
C TRP A 140 -17.14 -12.52 -14.41
N VAL A 141 -16.25 -11.97 -15.23
CA VAL A 141 -14.81 -11.98 -14.95
C VAL A 141 -14.53 -11.36 -13.58
N LEU A 142 -15.05 -10.15 -13.32
CA LEU A 142 -14.83 -9.44 -12.06
C LEU A 142 -15.41 -10.18 -10.85
N THR A 143 -16.58 -10.80 -10.98
CA THR A 143 -17.16 -11.62 -9.90
C THR A 143 -16.35 -12.88 -9.65
N VAL A 144 -15.98 -13.63 -10.69
CA VAL A 144 -15.20 -14.86 -10.58
C VAL A 144 -13.83 -14.58 -9.97
N VAL A 145 -13.11 -13.55 -10.43
CA VAL A 145 -11.81 -13.22 -9.84
C VAL A 145 -11.93 -12.75 -8.40
N SER A 146 -13.02 -12.06 -8.02
CA SER A 146 -13.28 -11.67 -6.62
C SER A 146 -13.50 -12.90 -5.73
N VAL A 147 -14.38 -13.82 -6.15
CA VAL A 147 -14.72 -15.04 -5.39
C VAL A 147 -13.52 -15.98 -5.29
N LEU A 148 -12.82 -16.25 -6.39
CA LEU A 148 -11.65 -17.12 -6.38
C LEU A 148 -10.52 -16.52 -5.54
N SER A 149 -10.23 -15.24 -5.70
CA SER A 149 -9.20 -14.56 -4.89
C SER A 149 -9.56 -14.57 -3.41
N SER A 150 -10.84 -14.35 -3.07
CA SER A 150 -11.33 -14.46 -1.70
C SER A 150 -11.09 -15.85 -1.11
N ALA A 151 -11.50 -16.92 -1.83
CA ALA A 151 -11.28 -18.29 -1.38
C ALA A 151 -9.78 -18.58 -1.17
N LEU A 152 -8.91 -18.12 -2.08
CA LEU A 152 -7.46 -18.29 -1.96
C LEU A 152 -6.84 -17.51 -0.80
N LEU A 153 -7.37 -16.34 -0.45
CA LEU A 153 -6.89 -15.54 0.68
C LEU A 153 -7.39 -16.07 2.03
N ILE A 154 -8.63 -16.56 2.10
CA ILE A 154 -9.25 -17.06 3.34
C ILE A 154 -8.76 -18.48 3.67
N ALA A 155 -8.85 -19.39 2.69
CA ALA A 155 -8.68 -20.82 2.89
C ALA A 155 -7.56 -21.43 2.03
N GLY A 156 -7.06 -20.69 1.03
CA GLY A 156 -6.03 -21.19 0.12
C GLY A 156 -4.67 -21.42 0.78
N PRO A 157 -3.82 -22.27 0.18
CA PRO A 157 -2.45 -22.50 0.65
C PRO A 157 -1.66 -21.19 0.71
N ALA A 158 -0.94 -20.97 1.81
CA ALA A 158 -0.14 -19.76 2.01
C ALA A 158 1.19 -19.74 1.21
N CYS A 159 1.28 -20.50 0.12
CA CYS A 159 2.47 -20.62 -0.69
C CYS A 159 2.59 -19.44 -1.68
N ARG A 160 3.79 -19.24 -2.23
CA ARG A 160 4.09 -18.10 -3.12
C ARG A 160 3.28 -18.16 -4.42
N HIS A 161 3.06 -19.35 -4.98
CA HIS A 161 2.30 -19.55 -6.22
C HIS A 161 0.86 -19.10 -6.09
N THR A 162 0.15 -19.52 -5.04
CA THR A 162 -1.21 -19.06 -4.76
C THR A 162 -1.30 -17.54 -4.66
N ARG A 163 -0.32 -16.90 -4.03
CA ARG A 163 -0.29 -15.44 -3.87
C ARG A 163 0.08 -14.71 -5.18
N MET A 164 0.90 -15.32 -6.02
CA MET A 164 1.11 -14.86 -7.41
C MET A 164 -0.19 -14.91 -8.23
N VAL A 165 -1.01 -15.96 -8.06
CA VAL A 165 -2.33 -16.03 -8.71
C VAL A 165 -3.25 -14.91 -8.23
N VAL A 166 -3.34 -14.66 -6.93
CA VAL A 166 -4.14 -13.55 -6.39
C VAL A 166 -3.64 -12.19 -6.90
N LEU A 167 -2.32 -11.98 -6.95
CA LEU A 167 -1.73 -10.77 -7.53
C LEU A 167 -2.09 -10.62 -9.01
N GLY A 168 -2.02 -11.69 -9.80
CA GLY A 168 -2.46 -11.73 -11.20
C GLY A 168 -3.94 -11.36 -11.34
N SER A 169 -4.81 -11.94 -10.50
CA SER A 169 -6.24 -11.59 -10.45
C SER A 169 -6.48 -10.12 -10.11
N ALA A 170 -5.71 -9.54 -9.19
CA ALA A 170 -5.82 -8.13 -8.83
C ALA A 170 -5.40 -7.20 -9.98
N LEU A 171 -4.39 -7.59 -10.77
CA LEU A 171 -4.01 -6.87 -12.00
C LEU A 171 -5.11 -6.96 -13.06
N ILE A 172 -5.71 -8.14 -13.25
CA ILE A 172 -6.87 -8.32 -14.14
C ILE A 172 -8.04 -7.45 -13.68
N ALA A 173 -8.33 -7.42 -12.38
CA ALA A 173 -9.38 -6.56 -11.82
C ALA A 173 -9.09 -5.07 -12.05
N ALA A 174 -7.86 -4.62 -11.84
CA ALA A 174 -7.47 -3.24 -12.13
C ALA A 174 -7.66 -2.88 -13.62
N LEU A 175 -7.30 -3.79 -14.53
CA LEU A 175 -7.51 -3.64 -15.97
C LEU A 175 -9.00 -3.56 -16.32
N ALA A 176 -9.80 -4.51 -15.84
CA ALA A 176 -11.22 -4.61 -16.13
C ALA A 176 -12.00 -3.41 -15.56
N TRP A 177 -11.74 -3.00 -14.31
CA TRP A 177 -12.33 -1.80 -13.72
C TRP A 177 -11.86 -0.52 -14.43
N GLY A 178 -10.60 -0.48 -14.85
CA GLY A 178 -10.05 0.62 -15.63
C GLY A 178 -10.77 0.79 -16.96
N ALA A 179 -10.87 -0.29 -17.75
CA ALA A 179 -11.58 -0.31 -19.01
C ALA A 179 -13.07 0.02 -18.85
N ALA A 180 -13.76 -0.59 -17.88
CA ALA A 180 -15.17 -0.28 -17.61
C ALA A 180 -15.38 1.19 -17.28
N SER A 181 -14.53 1.78 -16.43
CA SER A 181 -14.61 3.20 -16.04
C SER A 181 -14.35 4.16 -17.21
N THR A 182 -13.75 3.71 -18.31
CA THR A 182 -13.48 4.52 -19.50
C THR A 182 -14.46 4.23 -20.64
N GLY A 183 -15.43 3.33 -20.46
CA GLY A 183 -16.35 2.90 -21.53
C GLY A 183 -15.73 1.89 -22.51
N GLY A 184 -14.81 1.06 -22.04
CA GLY A 184 -14.09 0.05 -22.83
C GLY A 184 -12.58 0.30 -22.92
N PHE A 185 -11.88 -0.49 -23.74
CA PHE A 185 -10.45 -0.35 -24.01
C PHE A 185 -10.18 0.80 -24.99
N ARG A 186 -10.09 2.03 -24.47
CA ARG A 186 -9.89 3.27 -25.24
C ARG A 186 -8.42 3.72 -25.33
N GLY A 187 -7.50 2.76 -25.39
CA GLY A 187 -6.06 3.04 -25.50
C GLY A 187 -5.53 3.85 -24.32
N VAL A 188 -5.20 5.12 -24.55
CA VAL A 188 -4.51 6.00 -23.57
C VAL A 188 -5.34 6.22 -22.31
N ASP A 189 -6.65 6.47 -22.43
CA ASP A 189 -7.50 6.73 -21.25
C ASP A 189 -7.53 5.54 -20.30
N THR A 190 -7.69 4.34 -20.87
CA THR A 190 -7.65 3.08 -20.12
C THR A 190 -6.27 2.87 -19.51
N ALA A 191 -5.19 3.11 -20.27
CA ALA A 191 -3.83 2.98 -19.76
C ALA A 191 -3.55 3.93 -18.59
N VAL A 192 -3.93 5.20 -18.70
CA VAL A 192 -3.81 6.20 -17.62
C VAL A 192 -4.64 5.78 -16.41
N ARG A 193 -5.85 5.23 -16.62
CA ARG A 193 -6.69 4.73 -15.54
C ARG A 193 -6.11 3.53 -14.82
N VAL A 194 -5.62 2.54 -15.55
CA VAL A 194 -5.00 1.35 -14.98
C VAL A 194 -3.71 1.73 -14.25
N LEU A 195 -2.89 2.62 -14.81
CA LEU A 195 -1.68 3.12 -14.17
C LEU A 195 -2.01 3.87 -12.87
N HIS A 196 -3.06 4.70 -12.87
CA HIS A 196 -3.53 5.38 -11.65
C HIS A 196 -3.94 4.38 -10.57
N LEU A 197 -4.77 3.38 -10.93
CA LEU A 197 -5.23 2.34 -10.00
C LEU A 197 -4.07 1.48 -9.49
N ALA A 198 -3.11 1.14 -10.34
CA ALA A 198 -1.94 0.35 -9.97
C ALA A 198 -1.02 1.12 -9.02
N ALA A 199 -0.71 2.39 -9.32
CA ALA A 199 0.10 3.24 -8.47
C ALA A 199 -0.57 3.49 -7.11
N PHE A 200 -1.88 3.78 -7.13
CA PHE A 200 -2.69 3.90 -5.91
C PHE A 200 -2.68 2.61 -5.09
N GLY A 201 -2.90 1.46 -5.72
CA GLY A 201 -2.87 0.15 -5.07
C GLY A 201 -1.52 -0.17 -4.44
N LEU A 202 -0.41 -0.01 -5.19
CA LEU A 202 0.95 -0.21 -4.69
C LEU A 202 1.27 0.63 -3.45
N TRP A 203 0.85 1.89 -3.46
CA TRP A 203 1.00 2.80 -2.32
C TRP A 203 0.12 2.35 -1.14
N LEU A 204 -1.17 2.13 -1.38
CA LEU A 204 -2.18 1.85 -0.34
C LEU A 204 -1.93 0.49 0.34
N GLY A 205 -1.78 -0.57 -0.46
CA GLY A 205 -1.48 -1.90 0.06
C GLY A 205 -0.06 -1.98 0.66
N GLY A 206 0.87 -1.15 0.21
CA GLY A 206 2.19 -1.01 0.85
C GLY A 206 2.15 -0.35 2.21
N ALA A 207 1.33 0.69 2.36
CA ALA A 207 1.07 1.29 3.65
C ALA A 207 0.42 0.27 4.59
N LEU A 208 -0.58 -0.48 4.12
CA LEU A 208 -1.19 -1.56 4.89
C LEU A 208 -0.17 -2.63 5.30
N TRP A 209 0.67 -3.11 4.38
CA TRP A 209 1.73 -4.10 4.66
C TRP A 209 2.67 -3.60 5.76
N ASN A 210 3.17 -2.37 5.65
CA ASN A 210 4.12 -1.84 6.63
C ASN A 210 3.47 -1.67 8.01
N LEU A 211 2.24 -1.15 8.06
CA LEU A 211 1.50 -0.90 9.31
C LEU A 211 1.10 -2.20 10.03
N SER A 212 0.62 -3.20 9.28
CA SER A 212 0.01 -4.41 9.83
C SER A 212 0.98 -5.58 9.97
N VAL A 213 2.02 -5.64 9.12
CA VAL A 213 2.98 -6.76 9.05
C VAL A 213 4.38 -6.30 9.45
N ALA A 214 5.02 -5.42 8.67
CA ALA A 214 6.46 -5.18 8.82
C ALA A 214 6.84 -4.56 10.18
N VAL A 215 6.10 -3.54 10.63
CA VAL A 215 6.36 -2.86 11.92
C VAL A 215 6.12 -3.79 13.11
N PRO A 216 4.97 -4.48 13.23
CA PRO A 216 4.76 -5.42 14.32
C PRO A 216 5.76 -6.57 14.33
N THR A 217 6.11 -7.14 13.16
CA THR A 217 7.09 -8.23 13.10
C THR A 217 8.49 -7.75 13.50
N GLY A 218 8.89 -6.55 13.09
CA GLY A 218 10.17 -5.96 13.52
C GLY A 218 10.28 -5.82 15.04
N ARG A 219 9.17 -5.48 15.71
CA ARG A 219 9.10 -5.39 17.19
C ARG A 219 9.20 -6.73 17.87
N ALA A 220 8.57 -7.76 17.31
CA ALA A 220 8.60 -9.12 17.85
C ALA A 220 9.99 -9.79 17.70
N HIS A 221 10.86 -9.25 16.84
CA HIS A 221 12.20 -9.78 16.59
C HIS A 221 13.28 -8.70 16.77
N PRO A 222 13.56 -8.26 18.02
CA PRO A 222 14.49 -7.18 18.32
C PRO A 222 15.96 -7.65 18.26
N ASN A 223 16.38 -8.14 17.11
CA ASN A 223 17.77 -8.48 16.81
C ASN A 223 18.26 -7.67 15.62
N PHE A 224 19.57 -7.43 15.58
CA PHE A 224 20.19 -6.54 14.59
C PHE A 224 19.80 -6.89 13.15
N ASP A 225 19.96 -8.16 12.75
CA ASP A 225 19.63 -8.61 11.38
C ASP A 225 18.15 -8.39 11.03
N ALA A 226 17.21 -8.73 11.91
CA ALA A 226 15.79 -8.53 11.66
C ALA A 226 15.41 -7.04 11.56
N VAL A 227 16.07 -6.19 12.35
CA VAL A 227 15.88 -4.74 12.30
C VAL A 227 16.41 -4.18 10.99
N VAL A 228 17.61 -4.57 10.56
CA VAL A 228 18.17 -4.14 9.28
C VAL A 228 17.33 -4.65 8.10
N ALA A 229 16.84 -5.89 8.16
CA ALA A 229 15.93 -6.44 7.16
C ALA A 229 14.61 -5.63 7.08
N GLY A 230 14.03 -5.30 8.23
CA GLY A 230 12.85 -4.44 8.31
C GLY A 230 13.10 -3.01 7.80
N ALA A 231 14.26 -2.43 8.12
CA ALA A 231 14.66 -1.12 7.63
C ALA A 231 14.82 -1.10 6.10
N ARG A 232 15.47 -2.12 5.52
CA ARG A 232 15.59 -2.29 4.06
C ARG A 232 14.23 -2.49 3.39
N GLN A 233 13.30 -3.20 4.03
CA GLN A 233 11.92 -3.30 3.54
C GLN A 233 11.22 -1.94 3.50
N LEU A 234 11.39 -1.12 4.54
CA LEU A 234 10.83 0.22 4.59
C LEU A 234 11.49 1.16 3.56
N GLN A 235 12.79 1.00 3.30
CA GLN A 235 13.49 1.75 2.24
C GLN A 235 12.92 1.43 0.85
N ARG A 236 12.63 0.16 0.57
CA ARG A 236 11.93 -0.24 -0.66
C ARG A 236 10.56 0.43 -0.76
N PHE A 237 9.79 0.48 0.33
CA PHE A 237 8.51 1.19 0.37
C PHE A 237 8.66 2.66 0.02
N ARG A 238 9.65 3.35 0.61
CA ARG A 238 9.92 4.76 0.29
C ARG A 238 10.26 4.95 -1.18
N TRP A 239 11.08 4.07 -1.74
CA TRP A 239 11.42 4.12 -3.16
C TRP A 239 10.15 4.00 -4.02
N VAL A 240 9.30 3.01 -3.75
CA VAL A 240 8.01 2.85 -4.46
C VAL A 240 7.12 4.07 -4.31
N VAL A 241 7.00 4.64 -3.10
CA VAL A 241 6.20 5.84 -2.83
C VAL A 241 6.68 7.05 -3.64
N ARG A 242 8.00 7.21 -3.83
CA ARG A 242 8.59 8.28 -4.64
C ARG A 242 8.18 8.22 -6.11
N PHE A 243 7.81 7.05 -6.64
CA PHE A 243 7.27 6.91 -8.00
C PHE A 243 5.75 6.88 -8.02
N ALA A 244 5.13 6.19 -7.06
CA ALA A 244 3.68 6.01 -7.00
C ALA A 244 2.95 7.35 -6.78
N LEU A 245 3.41 8.21 -5.87
CA LEU A 245 2.74 9.49 -5.62
C LEU A 245 2.77 10.43 -6.83
N PRO A 246 3.92 10.72 -7.47
CA PRO A 246 3.93 11.47 -8.72
C PRO A 246 3.07 10.84 -9.80
N THR A 247 3.09 9.51 -9.92
CA THR A 247 2.26 8.79 -10.91
C THR A 247 0.77 9.02 -10.65
N ILE A 248 0.30 8.91 -9.39
CA ILE A 248 -1.09 9.16 -9.00
C ILE A 248 -1.48 10.62 -9.29
N ILE A 249 -0.60 11.58 -9.00
CA ILE A 249 -0.84 13.00 -9.25
C ILE A 249 -0.94 13.26 -10.76
N LEU A 250 0.05 12.86 -11.54
CA LEU A 250 0.10 13.10 -12.99
C LEU A 250 -1.06 12.43 -13.71
N THR A 251 -1.31 11.15 -13.45
CA THR A 251 -2.45 10.44 -14.06
C THR A 251 -3.79 11.01 -13.61
N GLY A 252 -3.89 11.51 -12.37
CA GLY A 252 -5.08 12.21 -11.87
C GLY A 252 -5.31 13.56 -12.56
N LEU A 253 -4.25 14.32 -12.84
CA LEU A 253 -4.32 15.58 -13.59
C LEU A 253 -4.71 15.33 -15.05
N ILE A 254 -4.13 14.31 -15.70
CA ILE A 254 -4.52 13.91 -17.07
C ILE A 254 -6.01 13.55 -17.11
N GLN A 255 -6.51 12.77 -16.15
CA GLN A 255 -7.94 12.43 -16.04
C GLN A 255 -8.84 13.64 -15.76
N ALA A 256 -8.29 14.70 -15.17
CA ALA A 256 -9.00 15.93 -14.85
C ALA A 256 -8.91 17.00 -15.95
N ASP A 257 -8.04 16.83 -16.96
CA ASP A 257 -7.76 17.84 -17.98
C ASP A 257 -9.02 18.26 -18.76
N VAL A 258 -9.96 17.34 -18.95
CA VAL A 258 -11.25 17.59 -19.61
C VAL A 258 -12.07 18.69 -18.92
N TYR A 259 -11.81 19.01 -17.64
CA TYR A 259 -12.55 20.01 -16.87
C TYR A 259 -11.91 21.41 -16.87
N ARG A 260 -10.75 21.59 -17.50
CA ARG A 260 -10.01 22.87 -17.48
C ARG A 260 -10.76 24.07 -18.08
N HIS A 261 -11.75 23.80 -18.92
CA HIS A 261 -12.53 24.81 -19.62
C HIS A 261 -13.79 25.26 -18.86
N LEU A 262 -14.07 24.69 -17.68
CA LEU A 262 -15.24 25.02 -16.89
C LEU A 262 -15.05 26.34 -16.11
N PRO A 263 -16.13 27.13 -15.91
CA PRO A 263 -16.06 28.42 -15.23
C PRO A 263 -15.66 28.27 -13.76
N VAL A 264 -15.02 29.30 -13.18
CA VAL A 264 -14.54 29.30 -11.78
C VAL A 264 -15.65 28.94 -10.78
N SER A 265 -16.88 29.40 -11.01
CA SER A 265 -18.04 29.06 -10.17
C SER A 265 -18.29 27.56 -10.06
N TRP A 266 -18.01 26.78 -11.11
CA TRP A 266 -18.16 25.33 -11.09
C TRP A 266 -17.22 24.68 -10.06
N TRP A 267 -15.98 25.18 -9.94
CA TRP A 267 -14.97 24.67 -9.01
C TRP A 267 -15.32 24.90 -7.54
N THR A 268 -16.22 25.84 -7.25
CA THR A 268 -16.73 26.09 -5.90
C THR A 268 -18.01 25.33 -5.56
N THR A 269 -18.62 24.66 -6.55
CA THR A 269 -19.87 23.91 -6.38
C THR A 269 -19.65 22.40 -6.46
N PHE A 270 -20.56 21.61 -5.92
CA PHE A 270 -20.51 20.16 -6.08
C PHE A 270 -20.89 19.77 -7.53
N PRO A 271 -20.14 18.86 -8.20
CA PRO A 271 -19.02 18.07 -7.69
C PRO A 271 -17.64 18.71 -7.89
N GLY A 272 -17.52 19.86 -8.57
CA GLY A 272 -16.25 20.53 -8.88
C GLY A 272 -15.34 20.79 -7.67
N VAL A 273 -15.93 21.13 -6.52
CA VAL A 273 -15.21 21.36 -5.25
C VAL A 273 -14.42 20.15 -4.74
N LEU A 274 -14.75 18.94 -5.18
CA LEU A 274 -14.02 17.73 -4.79
C LEU A 274 -12.59 17.70 -5.35
N ILE A 275 -12.33 18.35 -6.48
CA ILE A 275 -10.99 18.41 -7.07
C ILE A 275 -10.03 19.22 -6.19
N PRO A 276 -10.30 20.49 -5.83
CA PRO A 276 -9.41 21.25 -4.93
C PRO A 276 -9.31 20.62 -3.54
N ILE A 277 -10.39 20.01 -3.01
CA ILE A 277 -10.31 19.24 -1.76
C ILE A 277 -9.30 18.09 -1.89
N LYS A 278 -9.38 17.31 -2.98
CA LYS A 278 -8.45 16.20 -3.23
C LYS A 278 -7.01 16.70 -3.36
N VAL A 279 -6.79 17.81 -4.06
CA VAL A 279 -5.47 18.45 -4.17
C VAL A 279 -4.96 18.88 -2.79
N GLY A 280 -5.80 19.50 -1.96
CA GLY A 280 -5.47 19.87 -0.58
C GLY A 280 -5.07 18.67 0.28
N LEU A 281 -5.80 17.55 0.16
CA LEU A 281 -5.45 16.30 0.85
C LEU A 281 -4.11 15.72 0.37
N ILE A 282 -3.80 15.81 -0.93
CA ILE A 282 -2.51 15.39 -1.48
C ILE A 282 -1.38 16.29 -0.95
N ILE A 283 -1.58 17.60 -0.92
CA ILE A 283 -0.61 18.54 -0.34
C ILE A 283 -0.38 18.21 1.14
N ALA A 284 -1.45 17.95 1.90
CA ALA A 284 -1.33 17.51 3.30
C ALA A 284 -0.53 16.21 3.43
N LEU A 285 -0.71 15.23 2.53
CA LEU A 285 0.11 14.01 2.50
C LEU A 285 1.58 14.32 2.24
N ILE A 286 1.89 15.20 1.28
CA ILE A 286 3.26 15.62 0.99
C ILE A 286 3.88 16.27 2.23
N VAL A 287 3.16 17.18 2.89
CA VAL A 287 3.61 17.80 4.14
C VAL A 287 3.86 16.73 5.21
N ILE A 288 2.95 15.76 5.41
CA ILE A 288 3.16 14.65 6.35
C ILE A 288 4.44 13.88 6.00
N PHE A 289 4.69 13.59 4.72
CA PHE A 289 5.90 12.86 4.32
C PHE A 289 7.19 13.64 4.49
N ILE A 290 7.17 14.97 4.29
CA ILE A 290 8.32 15.86 4.49
C ILE A 290 8.59 16.07 5.99
N THR A 291 7.53 16.34 6.76
CA THR A 291 7.61 16.70 8.20
C THR A 291 7.77 15.51 9.11
N CYS A 292 7.21 14.34 8.76
CA CYS A 292 7.55 13.12 9.45
C CYS A 292 9.04 12.89 9.19
N PRO A 293 9.91 12.86 10.22
CA PRO A 293 11.33 12.56 10.06
C PRO A 293 11.47 11.07 9.74
N LEU A 294 10.94 10.67 8.59
CA LEU A 294 11.01 9.35 8.01
C LEU A 294 12.48 8.94 7.84
N TYR A 295 13.41 9.91 7.84
CA TYR A 295 14.84 9.68 7.78
C TYR A 295 15.49 9.25 9.10
N ARG A 296 14.90 9.51 10.29
CA ARG A 296 15.58 9.17 11.56
C ARG A 296 14.72 8.56 12.67
N GLN A 297 13.42 8.82 12.77
CA GLN A 297 12.66 8.50 14.01
C GLN A 297 11.54 7.47 13.87
N CYS A 298 11.29 6.96 12.65
CA CYS A 298 10.20 6.00 12.41
C CYS A 298 10.66 4.54 12.35
N SER A 299 11.94 4.25 12.60
CA SER A 299 12.36 2.89 12.88
C SER A 299 11.72 2.48 14.22
N PRO A 300 11.06 1.32 14.32
CA PRO A 300 10.59 0.78 15.59
C PRO A 300 11.74 0.47 16.57
N VAL A 301 13.00 0.59 16.11
CA VAL A 301 14.22 0.43 16.90
C VAL A 301 15.03 1.71 16.90
N ALA A 302 15.27 2.30 18.08
CA ALA A 302 16.21 3.40 18.26
C ALA A 302 17.66 2.87 18.20
N GLY A 303 18.56 3.65 17.58
CA GLY A 303 19.98 3.30 17.42
C GLY A 303 20.42 2.87 16.01
N VAL A 304 19.48 2.59 15.10
CA VAL A 304 19.76 2.27 13.68
C VAL A 304 19.24 3.41 12.80
N CYS A 305 19.81 4.60 12.95
CA CYS A 305 19.35 5.80 12.24
C CYS A 305 20.08 6.05 10.92
N ASN A 306 21.16 5.32 10.65
CA ASN A 306 21.80 5.27 9.34
C ASN A 306 22.40 3.86 9.19
N ILE A 307 22.04 3.14 8.13
CA ILE A 307 22.72 1.87 7.81
C ILE A 307 24.17 2.17 7.40
N ASP A 308 24.39 3.33 6.77
CA ASP A 308 25.70 3.78 6.30
C ASP A 308 26.67 3.98 7.50
N ASP A 309 26.20 4.46 8.65
CA ASP A 309 27.02 4.57 9.88
C ASP A 309 27.46 3.20 10.45
N VAL A 310 26.84 2.09 9.99
CA VAL A 310 27.21 0.72 10.38
C VAL A 310 28.21 0.12 9.39
N ASP A 311 28.08 0.42 8.09
CA ASP A 311 29.03 -0.03 7.07
C ASP A 311 30.37 0.72 7.17
N ASP A 312 30.35 2.03 7.46
CA ASP A 312 31.57 2.85 7.66
C ASP A 312 32.42 2.39 8.86
N GLY A 313 31.85 1.64 9.80
CA GLY A 313 32.55 1.05 10.94
C GLY A 313 33.07 -0.38 10.72
N ALA A 314 32.78 -0.99 9.56
CA ALA A 314 33.22 -2.34 9.20
C ALA A 314 34.44 -2.36 8.27
N ASP A 315 34.70 -1.26 7.56
CA ASP A 315 35.82 -1.10 6.62
C ASP A 315 37.07 -0.42 7.23
N THR A 316 37.09 -0.22 8.55
CA THR A 316 38.27 0.19 9.35
C THR A 316 38.59 -0.85 10.43
#